data_AF-A0A9P9A3Y9-F1
#
_entry.id   AF-A0A9P9A3Y9-F1
#
_cell.length_a   1.000
_cell.length_b   1.000
_cell.length_c   1.000
_cell.angle_alpha   90.00
_cell.angle_beta   90.00
_cell.angle_gamma   90.00
#
_symmetry.space_group_name_H-M   'P 1'
#
loop_
_entity.id
_entity.type
_entity.pdbx_description
1 polymer ?
#
loop_
_entity_poly.entity_id
_entity_poly.type
_entity_poly.pdbx_seq_one_letter_code
_entity_poly.pdbx_strand_id
1 'polypeptide(L)'
;MSFLLRSAQSCRTMSSATMVTLGSLKRIQAPKLAEQLLANAENPGDDSVAIVDVRDDDHIGGHIQGSIHAPSQSLDAMMPTLLRKLEDKETVVFHCALSQQRGPSAALKYARERAALVEKMKKEGKQEKVQTVYVLDRGFVGWQEVYGTDERLTEGYEKEIWANGY
;
A
#
# COMPACT_ATOMS: atom_id res chain seq x y z
N MET A 1 51.94 -35.09 -16.02
CA MET A 1 50.90 -34.75 -15.02
C MET A 1 50.67 -33.25 -15.11
N SER A 2 49.68 -32.83 -15.89
CA SER A 2 49.44 -31.42 -16.22
C SER A 2 48.26 -30.91 -15.37
N PHE A 3 48.53 -30.04 -14.40
CA PHE A 3 47.50 -29.36 -13.60
C PHE A 3 47.17 -28.02 -14.26
N LEU A 4 46.00 -27.94 -14.90
CA LEU A 4 45.41 -26.68 -15.35
C LEU A 4 44.61 -26.06 -14.20
N LEU A 5 45.13 -24.99 -13.59
CA LEU A 5 44.34 -24.09 -12.75
C LEU A 5 43.40 -23.28 -13.65
N ARG A 6 42.09 -23.55 -13.58
CA ARG A 6 41.07 -22.62 -14.08
C ARG A 6 40.73 -21.63 -12.98
N SER A 7 41.20 -20.40 -13.16
CA SER A 7 40.70 -19.22 -12.44
C SER A 7 39.22 -19.05 -12.74
N ALA A 8 38.37 -19.19 -11.73
CA ALA A 8 36.95 -18.89 -11.83
C ALA A 8 36.77 -17.37 -11.76
N GLN A 9 36.41 -16.77 -12.90
CA GLN A 9 36.01 -15.39 -13.01
C GLN A 9 34.79 -15.14 -12.08
N SER A 10 34.98 -14.32 -11.04
CA SER A 10 33.90 -13.85 -10.18
C SER A 10 32.99 -12.92 -10.98
N CYS A 11 31.95 -13.48 -11.61
CA CYS A 11 30.85 -12.71 -12.17
C CYS A 11 30.04 -12.10 -11.03
N ARG A 12 30.33 -10.83 -10.70
CA ARG A 12 29.46 -10.04 -9.83
C ARG A 12 28.16 -9.80 -10.59
N THR A 13 27.12 -10.56 -10.27
CA THR A 13 25.76 -10.25 -10.68
C THR A 13 25.37 -8.94 -10.02
N MET A 14 25.20 -7.89 -10.81
CA MET A 14 24.57 -6.66 -10.33
C MET A 14 23.10 -6.99 -10.04
N SER A 15 22.73 -6.98 -8.76
CA SER A 15 21.33 -7.00 -8.34
C SER A 15 20.68 -5.73 -8.86
N SER A 16 19.97 -5.83 -9.99
CA SER A 16 19.07 -4.79 -10.46
C SER A 16 17.86 -4.77 -9.53
N ALA A 17 17.97 -4.05 -8.43
CA ALA A 17 16.80 -3.68 -7.64
C ALA A 17 15.87 -2.93 -8.61
N THR A 18 14.72 -3.54 -8.90
CA THR A 18 13.70 -2.98 -9.76
C THR A 18 13.29 -1.63 -9.16
N MET A 19 13.78 -0.52 -9.73
CA MET A 19 13.46 0.80 -9.19
C MET A 19 11.96 1.01 -9.34
N VAL A 20 11.25 1.06 -8.21
CA VAL A 20 9.83 1.39 -8.21
C VAL A 20 9.68 2.83 -8.70
N THR A 21 8.87 2.99 -9.75
CA THR A 21 8.47 4.26 -10.35
C THR A 21 6.94 4.41 -10.25
N LEU A 22 6.43 5.63 -10.47
CA LEU A 22 4.98 5.87 -10.50
C LEU A 22 4.26 4.98 -11.52
N GLY A 23 4.84 4.82 -12.72
CA GLY A 23 4.25 4.00 -13.78
C GLY A 23 4.25 2.50 -13.51
N SER A 24 5.10 2.02 -12.58
CA SER A 24 5.12 0.61 -12.18
C SER A 24 4.21 0.29 -11.00
N LEU A 25 3.55 1.28 -10.41
CA LEU A 25 2.63 1.04 -9.28
C LEU A 25 1.41 0.26 -9.76
N LYS A 26 1.09 -0.80 -9.02
CA LYS A 26 -0.13 -1.58 -9.26
C LYS A 26 -1.33 -0.77 -8.80
N ARG A 27 -2.46 -0.92 -9.51
CA ARG A 27 -3.74 -0.33 -9.10
C ARG A 27 -4.75 -1.42 -8.83
N ILE A 28 -5.65 -1.17 -7.89
CA ILE A 28 -6.76 -2.07 -7.53
C ILE A 28 -8.09 -1.34 -7.73
N GLN A 29 -9.08 -2.04 -8.25
CA GLN A 29 -10.43 -1.50 -8.47
C GLN A 29 -11.25 -1.64 -7.18
N ALA A 30 -12.16 -0.70 -6.93
CA ALA A 30 -13.00 -0.70 -5.73
C ALA A 30 -13.76 -2.03 -5.50
N PRO A 31 -14.38 -2.66 -6.53
CA PRO A 31 -15.06 -3.95 -6.34
C PRO A 31 -14.12 -5.06 -5.87
N LYS A 32 -12.89 -5.08 -6.39
CA LYS A 32 -11.93 -6.10 -6.01
C LYS A 32 -11.45 -5.93 -4.56
N LEU A 33 -11.26 -4.68 -4.14
CA LEU A 33 -10.92 -4.39 -2.75
C LEU A 33 -12.10 -4.72 -1.81
N ALA A 34 -13.33 -4.38 -2.19
CA ALA A 34 -14.53 -4.70 -1.40
C ALA A 34 -14.70 -6.21 -1.20
N GLU A 35 -14.50 -7.03 -2.24
CA GLU A 35 -14.49 -8.49 -2.13
C GLU A 35 -13.47 -8.99 -1.10
N GLN A 36 -12.25 -8.43 -1.11
CA GLN A 36 -11.19 -8.80 -0.16
C GLN A 36 -11.55 -8.42 1.28
N LEU A 37 -12.11 -7.23 1.49
CA LEU A 37 -12.51 -6.78 2.83
C LEU A 37 -13.65 -7.62 3.40
N LEU A 38 -14.65 -7.96 2.59
CA LEU A 38 -15.76 -8.82 3.03
C LEU A 38 -15.27 -10.24 3.35
N ALA A 39 -14.36 -10.80 2.55
CA ALA A 39 -13.77 -12.11 2.82
C ALA A 39 -12.94 -12.14 4.12
N ASN A 40 -12.21 -11.05 4.40
CA ASN A 40 -11.44 -10.90 5.64
C ASN A 40 -12.36 -10.72 6.85
N ALA A 41 -13.49 -10.03 6.70
CA ALA A 41 -14.48 -9.87 7.76
C ALA A 41 -15.12 -11.22 8.17
N GLU A 42 -15.30 -12.13 7.21
CA GLU A 42 -15.77 -13.50 7.48
C GLU A 42 -14.70 -14.38 8.15
N ASN A 43 -13.42 -14.03 7.99
CA ASN A 43 -12.28 -14.77 8.55
C ASN A 43 -11.36 -13.83 9.36
N PRO A 44 -11.72 -13.48 10.62
CA PRO A 44 -11.03 -12.45 11.40
C PRO A 44 -9.54 -12.72 11.71
N GLY A 45 -9.03 -13.92 11.38
CA GLY A 45 -7.61 -14.25 11.46
C GLY A 45 -6.79 -13.88 10.22
N ASP A 46 -7.44 -13.54 9.10
CA ASP A 46 -6.80 -13.13 7.85
C ASP A 46 -6.70 -11.60 7.77
N ASP A 47 -5.73 -11.06 8.51
CA ASP A 47 -5.43 -9.64 8.53
C ASP A 47 -4.30 -9.28 7.53
N SER A 48 -4.37 -9.89 6.33
CA SER A 48 -3.36 -9.80 5.28
C SER A 48 -3.39 -8.49 4.48
N VAL A 49 -4.54 -7.81 4.46
CA VAL A 49 -4.76 -6.57 3.69
C VAL A 49 -4.84 -5.38 4.65
N ALA A 50 -4.08 -4.33 4.34
CA ALA A 50 -4.18 -3.06 5.04
C ALA A 50 -4.44 -1.91 4.06
N ILE A 51 -5.26 -0.95 4.48
CA ILE A 51 -5.59 0.24 3.70
C ILE A 51 -5.01 1.45 4.40
N VAL A 52 -4.39 2.34 3.63
CA VAL A 52 -3.82 3.60 4.10
C VAL A 52 -4.50 4.75 3.36
N ASP A 53 -5.28 5.52 4.10
CA ASP A 53 -5.91 6.75 3.62
C ASP A 53 -4.96 7.93 3.87
N VAL A 54 -4.50 8.57 2.80
CA VAL A 54 -3.59 9.72 2.89
C VAL A 54 -4.27 11.07 2.61
N ARG A 55 -5.61 11.13 2.72
CA ARG A 55 -6.35 12.40 2.71
C ARG A 55 -5.97 13.25 3.92
N ASP A 56 -6.05 14.57 3.73
CA ASP A 56 -5.74 15.56 4.77
C ASP A 56 -7.07 16.01 5.38
N ASP A 57 -7.42 17.28 5.27
CA ASP A 57 -8.71 17.83 5.74
C ASP A 57 -9.91 17.22 4.99
N ASP A 58 -9.68 16.71 3.77
CA ASP A 58 -10.68 16.03 2.94
C ASP A 58 -10.95 14.57 3.34
N HIS A 59 -10.46 14.15 4.52
CA HIS A 59 -10.81 12.87 5.15
C HIS A 59 -12.26 12.85 5.69
N ILE A 60 -12.85 14.02 5.93
CA ILE A 60 -14.22 14.16 6.43
C ILE A 60 -15.26 13.56 5.46
N GLY A 61 -16.40 13.14 6.01
CA GLY A 61 -17.53 12.58 5.23
C GLY A 61 -17.47 11.08 4.97
N GLY A 62 -16.53 10.37 5.61
CA GLY A 62 -16.45 8.92 5.61
C GLY A 62 -15.09 8.41 5.16
N HIS A 63 -14.78 7.17 5.53
CA HIS A 63 -13.53 6.49 5.19
C HIS A 63 -13.77 4.97 5.09
N ILE A 64 -12.84 4.25 4.46
CA ILE A 64 -12.97 2.80 4.29
C ILE A 64 -12.79 2.11 5.64
N GLN A 65 -13.62 1.10 5.92
CA GLN A 65 -13.60 0.35 7.18
C GLN A 65 -12.20 -0.16 7.51
N GLY A 66 -11.76 0.09 8.74
CA GLY A 66 -10.44 -0.35 9.24
C GLY A 66 -9.24 0.30 8.55
N SER A 67 -9.43 1.36 7.76
CA SER A 67 -8.31 2.07 7.14
C SER A 67 -7.46 2.83 8.17
N ILE A 68 -6.15 2.88 7.92
CA ILE A 68 -5.21 3.70 8.69
C ILE A 68 -5.18 5.09 8.07
N HIS A 69 -5.60 6.09 8.83
CA HIS A 69 -5.44 7.49 8.42
C HIS A 69 -3.99 7.96 8.63
N ALA A 70 -3.33 8.34 7.54
CA ALA A 70 -1.96 8.85 7.51
C ALA A 70 -1.86 10.06 6.55
N PRO A 71 -2.25 11.26 7.01
CA PRO A 71 -2.35 12.45 6.16
C PRO A 71 -1.09 12.75 5.37
N SER A 72 -1.24 13.12 4.10
CA SER A 72 -0.12 13.39 3.19
C SER A 72 0.85 14.45 3.73
N GLN A 73 0.35 15.47 4.43
CA GLN A 73 1.16 16.54 5.03
C GLN A 73 2.10 16.05 6.13
N SER A 74 1.75 14.96 6.82
CA SER A 74 2.52 14.39 7.94
C SER A 74 3.13 13.03 7.64
N LEU A 75 2.90 12.50 6.42
CA LEU A 75 3.25 11.16 6.01
C LEU A 75 4.74 10.85 6.20
N ASP A 76 5.61 11.83 5.94
CA ASP A 76 7.06 11.70 6.09
C ASP A 76 7.48 11.36 7.52
N ALA A 77 6.88 12.03 8.50
CA ALA A 77 7.13 11.78 9.91
C ALA A 77 6.50 10.44 10.36
N MET A 78 5.38 10.05 9.75
CA MET A 78 4.67 8.81 10.06
C MET A 78 5.27 7.55 9.41
N MET A 79 6.06 7.70 8.35
CA MET A 79 6.54 6.59 7.53
C MET A 79 7.26 5.47 8.32
N PRO A 80 8.14 5.76 9.29
CA PRO A 80 8.75 4.71 10.12
C PRO A 80 7.72 3.91 10.94
N THR A 81 6.65 4.58 11.38
CA THR A 81 5.55 3.93 12.11
C THR A 81 4.71 3.09 11.17
N LEU A 82 4.43 3.57 9.96
CA LEU A 82 3.70 2.81 8.94
C LEU A 82 4.45 1.54 8.55
N LEU A 83 5.76 1.63 8.27
CA LEU A 83 6.59 0.47 7.91
C LEU A 83 6.54 -0.64 8.97
N ARG A 84 6.54 -0.29 10.26
CA ARG A 84 6.42 -1.24 11.37
C ARG A 84 5.01 -1.80 11.48
N LYS A 85 3.98 -0.95 11.45
CA LYS A 85 2.58 -1.41 11.56
C LYS A 85 2.17 -2.33 10.40
N LEU A 86 2.77 -2.15 9.24
CA LEU A 86 2.43 -2.85 8.01
C LEU A 86 3.39 -3.99 7.69
N GLU A 87 4.35 -4.32 8.56
CA GLU A 87 5.42 -5.28 8.26
C GLU A 87 4.91 -6.70 7.98
N ASP A 88 3.84 -7.10 8.67
CA ASP A 88 3.22 -8.42 8.54
C ASP A 88 2.16 -8.52 7.44
N LYS A 89 1.82 -7.41 6.80
CA LYS A 89 0.76 -7.33 5.79
C LYS A 89 1.27 -7.82 4.44
N GLU A 90 0.50 -8.67 3.78
CA GLU A 90 0.81 -9.14 2.43
C GLU A 90 0.44 -8.09 1.38
N THR A 91 -0.66 -7.36 1.60
CA THR A 91 -1.19 -6.36 0.68
C THR A 91 -1.38 -5.03 1.39
N VAL A 92 -0.83 -3.95 0.82
CA VAL A 92 -1.03 -2.58 1.30
C VAL A 92 -1.62 -1.74 0.19
N VAL A 93 -2.78 -1.15 0.44
CA VAL A 93 -3.51 -0.31 -0.52
C VAL A 93 -3.48 1.14 -0.05
N PHE A 94 -2.86 2.01 -0.82
CA PHE A 94 -2.90 3.45 -0.58
C PHE A 94 -4.02 4.09 -1.39
N HIS A 95 -4.65 5.12 -0.83
CA HIS A 95 -5.55 5.97 -1.57
C HIS A 95 -5.55 7.40 -1.04
N CYS A 96 -6.04 8.33 -1.86
CA CYS A 96 -6.50 9.61 -1.36
C CYS A 96 -7.95 9.81 -1.81
N ALA A 97 -8.40 11.04 -2.03
CA ALA A 97 -9.74 11.27 -2.53
C ALA A 97 -9.93 10.79 -3.98
N LEU A 98 -9.06 11.20 -4.91
CA LEU A 98 -9.12 10.79 -6.32
C LEU A 98 -8.02 9.81 -6.73
N SER A 99 -7.03 9.59 -5.87
CA SER A 99 -5.83 8.77 -6.14
C SER A 99 -5.04 9.16 -7.40
N GLN A 100 -4.99 10.45 -7.72
CA GLN A 100 -4.24 10.99 -8.88
C GLN A 100 -2.84 11.51 -8.50
N GLN A 101 -2.65 11.98 -7.27
CA GLN A 101 -1.38 12.58 -6.81
C GLN A 101 -0.93 12.03 -5.45
N ARG A 102 -1.64 12.39 -4.36
CA ARG A 102 -1.26 12.00 -2.98
C ARG A 102 -1.16 10.49 -2.80
N GLY A 103 -2.18 9.73 -3.23
CA GLY A 103 -2.19 8.26 -3.14
C GLY A 103 -0.99 7.59 -3.86
N PRO A 104 -0.79 7.82 -5.17
CA PRO A 104 0.38 7.29 -5.89
C PRO A 104 1.73 7.70 -5.30
N SER A 105 1.88 8.97 -4.89
CA SER A 105 3.12 9.46 -4.27
C SER A 105 3.41 8.77 -2.94
N ALA A 106 2.39 8.56 -2.10
CA ALA A 106 2.51 7.86 -0.83
C ALA A 106 2.90 6.38 -1.03
N ALA A 107 2.21 5.69 -1.95
CA ALA A 107 2.52 4.31 -2.31
C ALA A 107 3.97 4.16 -2.80
N LEU A 108 4.42 5.08 -3.66
CA LEU A 108 5.79 5.08 -4.17
C LEU A 108 6.82 5.25 -3.05
N LYS A 109 6.59 6.23 -2.17
CA LYS A 109 7.47 6.54 -1.05
C LYS A 109 7.58 5.32 -0.12
N TYR A 110 6.44 4.77 0.28
CA TYR A 110 6.38 3.56 1.11
C TYR A 110 7.11 2.38 0.45
N ALA A 111 6.85 2.10 -0.84
CA ALA A 111 7.48 1.00 -1.55
C ALA A 111 9.01 1.13 -1.63
N ARG A 112 9.53 2.36 -1.79
CA ARG A 112 10.98 2.62 -1.82
C ARG A 112 11.62 2.42 -0.45
N GLU A 113 10.99 2.93 0.60
CA GLU A 113 11.52 2.76 1.96
C GLU A 113 11.45 1.30 2.42
N ARG A 114 10.36 0.59 2.08
CA ARG A 114 10.23 -0.85 2.31
C ARG A 114 11.30 -1.64 1.57
N ALA A 115 11.57 -1.33 0.30
CA ALA A 115 12.64 -1.98 -0.45
C ALA A 115 14.02 -1.75 0.19
N ALA A 116 14.31 -0.52 0.64
CA ALA A 116 15.56 -0.22 1.34
C ALA A 116 15.69 -1.00 2.66
N LEU A 117 14.60 -1.12 3.42
CA LEU A 117 14.54 -1.91 4.66
C LEU A 117 14.81 -3.39 4.38
N VAL A 118 14.13 -3.96 3.38
CA VAL A 118 14.28 -5.37 2.99
C VAL A 118 15.72 -5.67 2.56
N GLU A 119 16.36 -4.80 1.78
CA GLU A 119 17.76 -4.98 1.38
C GLU A 119 18.72 -4.90 2.57
N LYS A 120 18.41 -4.09 3.58
CA LYS A 120 19.17 -4.06 4.84
C LYS A 120 18.99 -5.38 5.62
N MET A 121 17.76 -5.84 5.78
CA MET A 121 17.45 -7.09 6.49
C MET A 121 18.08 -8.31 5.82
N LYS A 122 18.07 -8.38 4.48
CA LYS A 122 18.75 -9.44 3.72
C LYS A 122 20.25 -9.50 4.01
N LYS A 123 20.92 -8.34 4.13
CA LYS A 123 22.35 -8.28 4.49
C LYS A 123 22.61 -8.76 5.91
N GLU A 124 21.63 -8.63 6.80
CA GLU A 124 21.65 -9.16 8.17
C GLU A 124 21.23 -10.65 8.24
N GLY A 125 20.98 -11.31 7.11
CA GLY A 125 20.53 -12.70 7.06
C GLY A 125 19.08 -12.92 7.49
N LYS A 126 18.30 -11.84 7.61
CA LYS A 126 16.87 -11.90 7.92
C LYS A 126 16.05 -11.91 6.64
N GLN A 127 14.98 -12.71 6.64
CA GLN A 127 14.05 -12.80 5.53
C GLN A 127 12.77 -12.04 5.88
N GLU A 128 12.44 -11.05 5.05
CA GLU A 128 11.20 -10.29 5.16
C GLU A 128 10.12 -10.90 4.24
N LYS A 129 8.85 -10.81 4.65
CA LYS A 129 7.70 -11.17 3.82
C LYS A 129 7.65 -10.27 2.58
N VAL A 130 7.31 -10.86 1.44
CA VAL A 130 7.04 -10.11 0.21
C VAL A 130 5.70 -9.42 0.36
N GLN A 131 5.68 -8.11 0.17
CA GLN A 131 4.48 -7.29 0.27
C GLN A 131 4.15 -6.69 -1.10
N THR A 132 2.87 -6.68 -1.45
CA THR A 132 2.37 -6.02 -2.66
C THR A 132 1.73 -4.68 -2.31
N VAL A 133 2.21 -3.62 -2.96
CA VAL A 133 1.68 -2.26 -2.78
C VAL A 133 0.77 -1.91 -3.95
N TYR A 134 -0.44 -1.45 -3.64
CA TYR A 134 -1.44 -0.99 -4.59
C TYR A 134 -1.84 0.47 -4.35
N VAL A 135 -2.37 1.10 -5.40
CA VAL A 135 -3.14 2.34 -5.31
C VAL A 135 -4.60 2.02 -5.64
N LEU A 136 -5.54 2.42 -4.77
CA LEU A 136 -6.98 2.31 -5.07
C LEU A 136 -7.33 3.24 -6.22
N ASP A 137 -7.91 2.69 -7.29
CA ASP A 137 -8.37 3.48 -8.43
C ASP A 137 -9.54 4.37 -8.04
N ARG A 138 -9.59 5.57 -8.64
CA ARG A 138 -10.55 6.65 -8.34
C ARG A 138 -10.63 7.13 -6.87
N GLY A 139 -9.80 6.57 -5.97
CA GLY A 139 -9.72 6.95 -4.56
C GLY A 139 -11.04 6.79 -3.80
N PHE A 140 -11.17 7.52 -2.68
CA PHE A 140 -12.37 7.47 -1.87
C PHE A 140 -13.61 8.01 -2.59
N VAL A 141 -13.46 8.94 -3.54
CA VAL A 141 -14.56 9.46 -4.36
C VAL A 141 -15.21 8.35 -5.17
N GLY A 142 -14.41 7.53 -5.86
CA GLY A 142 -14.94 6.37 -6.59
C GLY A 142 -15.43 5.25 -5.68
N TRP A 143 -14.84 5.11 -4.48
CA TRP A 143 -15.31 4.15 -3.49
C TRP A 143 -16.72 4.50 -2.99
N GLN A 144 -16.93 5.73 -2.54
CA GLN A 144 -18.18 6.13 -1.90
C GLN A 144 -19.38 6.14 -2.87
N GLU A 145 -19.15 6.36 -4.17
CA GLU A 145 -20.18 6.23 -5.21
C GLU A 145 -20.85 4.85 -5.22
N VAL A 146 -20.11 3.80 -4.83
CA VAL A 146 -20.57 2.41 -4.92
C VAL A 146 -20.80 1.82 -3.53
N TYR A 147 -19.93 2.10 -2.57
CA TYR A 147 -19.88 1.45 -1.26
C TYR A 147 -20.07 2.42 -0.09
N GLY A 148 -20.37 3.70 -0.35
CA GLY A 148 -20.48 4.72 0.70
C GLY A 148 -21.54 4.38 1.76
N THR A 149 -22.70 3.87 1.34
CA THR A 149 -23.79 3.50 2.26
C THR A 149 -23.67 2.08 2.83
N ASP A 150 -22.63 1.31 2.49
CA ASP A 150 -22.41 -0.03 3.05
C ASP A 150 -21.56 0.08 4.32
N GLU A 151 -22.21 0.00 5.47
CA GLU A 151 -21.57 0.10 6.80
C GLU A 151 -20.57 -1.02 7.10
N ARG A 152 -20.57 -2.11 6.33
CA ARG A 152 -19.55 -3.17 6.46
C ARG A 152 -18.21 -2.76 5.86
N LEU A 153 -18.24 -1.76 4.98
CA LEU A 153 -17.14 -1.36 4.10
C LEU A 153 -16.75 0.11 4.29
N THR A 154 -17.64 0.95 4.81
CA THR A 154 -17.43 2.38 4.98
C THR A 154 -17.87 2.83 6.38
N GLU A 155 -16.96 3.50 7.09
CA GLU A 155 -17.18 4.05 8.42
C GLU A 155 -17.43 5.57 8.33
N GLY A 156 -18.38 6.07 9.14
CA GLY A 156 -18.63 7.50 9.30
C GLY A 156 -19.09 8.21 8.02
N TYR A 157 -19.80 7.51 7.13
CA TYR A 157 -20.27 8.08 5.88
C TYR A 157 -21.33 9.17 6.11
N GLU A 158 -21.07 10.37 5.59
CA GLU A 158 -22.00 11.49 5.68
C GLU A 158 -22.55 11.83 4.29
N LYS A 159 -23.70 11.24 3.96
CA LYS A 159 -24.33 11.38 2.63
C LYS A 159 -24.48 12.85 2.17
N GLU A 160 -24.76 13.77 3.09
CA GLU A 160 -24.95 15.20 2.79
C GLU A 160 -23.67 15.87 2.26
N ILE A 161 -22.49 15.43 2.70
CA ILE A 161 -21.21 15.93 2.20
C ILE A 161 -21.02 15.57 0.72
N TRP A 162 -21.59 14.43 0.29
CA TRP A 162 -21.43 13.90 -1.06
C TRP A 162 -22.60 14.21 -2.00
N ALA A 163 -23.68 14.83 -1.49
CA ALA A 163 -24.93 15.04 -2.24
C ALA A 163 -24.77 15.93 -3.48
N ASN A 164 -23.76 16.82 -3.49
CA ASN A 164 -23.51 17.78 -4.57
C ASN A 164 -22.32 17.39 -5.47
N GLY A 165 -21.80 16.17 -5.33
CA GLY A 165 -20.55 15.75 -5.97
C GLY A 165 -19.31 16.12 -5.18
N TYR A 166 -18.14 15.71 -5.68
CA TYR A 166 -16.82 15.94 -5.09
C TYR A 166 -16.08 17.11 -5.77
#